data_AF-A0A524JD91-F1
#
_entry.id   AF-A0A524JD91-F1
#
_cell.length_a   1.000
_cell.length_b   1.000
_cell.length_c   1.000
_cell.angle_alpha   90.00
_cell.angle_beta   90.00
_cell.angle_gamma   90.00
#
_symmetry.space_group_name_H-M   'P 1'
#
loop_
_entity.id
_entity.type
_entity.pdbx_description
1 polymer ?
#
loop_
_entity_poly.entity_id
_entity_poly.type
_entity_poly.pdbx_seq_one_letter_code
_entity_poly.pdbx_strand_id
1 'polypeptide(L)'
;NMGVLNMLNVKYVVQTDEEGKVNPALNPDANGNAWFVKNVISVNSADQEISALDSIDTKKVAVVNTSLFAEIDQLNFQVDSTASIDLTKYEPNDLTYRSINTKAGIAVFSEMYYPKGWNAYIDGKITPYFRANYALRALKVPAGEHLIEFKFQPTVVAQGGKIALTSSAILAVVVLGGLFFSFWRSRKNDKIKS
;
A
#
# COMPACT_ATOMS: atom_id res chain seq x y z
N ASN A 1 -15.29 -15.08 13.16
CA ASN A 1 -14.82 -15.55 11.83
C ASN A 1 -13.29 -15.54 11.82
N MET A 2 -12.65 -16.72 11.91
CA MET A 2 -11.19 -16.84 11.90
C MET A 2 -10.56 -16.54 10.53
N GLY A 3 -11.26 -16.77 9.42
CA GLY A 3 -10.75 -16.50 8.07
C GLY A 3 -10.39 -15.04 7.83
N VAL A 4 -11.14 -14.11 8.46
CA VAL A 4 -10.84 -12.68 8.45
C VAL A 4 -9.56 -12.38 9.24
N LEU A 5 -9.35 -13.00 10.39
CA LEU A 5 -8.11 -12.82 11.16
C LEU A 5 -6.89 -13.40 10.40
N ASN A 6 -7.10 -14.52 9.71
CA ASN A 6 -6.05 -15.19 8.93
C ASN A 6 -5.59 -14.33 7.75
N MET A 7 -6.50 -13.71 7.00
CA MET A 7 -6.15 -12.82 5.88
C MET A 7 -5.50 -11.51 6.34
N LEU A 8 -5.76 -11.08 7.58
CA LEU A 8 -5.11 -9.94 8.23
C LEU A 8 -3.76 -10.31 8.86
N ASN A 9 -3.27 -11.54 8.63
CA ASN A 9 -2.01 -12.05 9.15
C ASN A 9 -1.87 -11.89 10.68
N VAL A 10 -2.99 -12.02 11.40
CA VAL A 10 -3.01 -11.93 12.87
C VAL A 10 -2.32 -13.16 13.44
N LYS A 11 -1.16 -12.96 14.10
CA LYS A 11 -0.35 -14.05 14.67
C LYS A 11 -0.78 -14.53 16.04
N TYR A 12 -1.41 -13.66 16.83
CA TYR A 12 -1.81 -13.95 18.20
C TYR A 12 -3.26 -13.55 18.41
N VAL A 13 -4.05 -14.44 19.01
CA VAL A 13 -5.42 -14.21 19.42
C VAL A 13 -5.49 -14.34 20.93
N VAL A 14 -6.12 -13.39 21.59
CA VAL A 14 -6.31 -13.43 23.03
C VAL A 14 -7.51 -14.30 23.34
N GLN A 15 -7.33 -15.34 24.16
CA GLN A 15 -8.41 -16.21 24.63
C GLN A 15 -8.51 -16.13 26.15
N THR A 16 -9.73 -16.20 26.66
CA THR A 16 -10.01 -16.28 28.09
C THR A 16 -10.34 -17.73 28.41
N ASP A 17 -9.63 -18.32 29.37
CA ASP A 17 -9.94 -19.67 29.86
C ASP A 17 -11.20 -19.69 30.73
N GLU A 18 -11.64 -20.90 31.12
CA GLU A 18 -12.83 -21.11 31.97
C GLU A 18 -12.70 -20.46 33.36
N GLU A 19 -11.47 -20.11 33.76
CA GLU A 19 -11.13 -19.49 35.04
C GLU A 19 -11.04 -17.96 34.94
N GLY A 20 -11.32 -17.38 33.76
CA GLY A 20 -11.31 -15.94 33.52
C GLY A 20 -9.92 -15.35 33.28
N LYS A 21 -8.88 -16.19 33.14
CA LYS A 21 -7.50 -15.78 32.91
C LYS A 21 -7.25 -15.65 31.40
N VAL A 22 -6.62 -14.54 31.05
CA VAL A 22 -6.35 -14.14 29.67
C VAL A 22 -5.01 -14.73 29.22
N ASN A 23 -5.03 -15.59 28.21
CA ASN A 23 -3.82 -16.22 27.66
C ASN A 23 -3.71 -15.95 26.15
N PRO A 24 -2.52 -15.59 25.63
CA PRO A 24 -2.30 -15.45 24.20
C PRO A 24 -2.21 -16.83 23.53
N ALA A 25 -3.06 -17.08 22.53
CA ALA A 25 -3.00 -18.24 21.66
C ALA A 25 -2.35 -17.87 20.32
N LEU A 26 -1.45 -18.71 19.82
CA LEU A 26 -0.86 -18.55 18.49
C LEU A 26 -1.91 -18.90 17.42
N ASN A 27 -1.94 -18.14 16.32
CA ASN A 27 -2.71 -18.44 15.13
C ASN A 27 -1.82 -19.11 14.07
N PRO A 28 -1.80 -20.46 13.97
CA PRO A 28 -1.01 -21.15 12.97
C PRO A 28 -1.57 -20.98 11.55
N ASP A 29 -2.83 -20.56 11.42
CA ASP A 29 -3.56 -20.50 10.16
C ASP A 29 -3.48 -19.13 9.47
N ALA A 30 -2.66 -18.22 9.98
CA ALA A 30 -2.40 -16.93 9.33
C ALA A 30 -1.94 -17.14 7.87
N ASN A 31 -2.49 -16.36 6.94
CA ASN A 31 -2.20 -16.54 5.52
C ASN A 31 -0.77 -16.10 5.14
N GLY A 32 -0.14 -15.28 5.99
CA GLY A 32 1.15 -14.64 5.72
C GLY A 32 0.97 -13.21 5.21
N ASN A 33 2.10 -12.56 4.86
CA ASN A 33 2.10 -11.17 4.40
C ASN A 33 1.50 -11.01 2.99
N ALA A 34 1.62 -12.05 2.15
CA ALA A 34 1.05 -12.09 0.81
C ALA A 34 0.92 -13.54 0.33
N TRP A 35 -0.03 -13.81 -0.56
CA TRP A 35 -0.25 -15.15 -1.13
C TRP A 35 -0.94 -15.07 -2.50
N PHE A 36 -0.80 -16.13 -3.29
CA PHE A 36 -1.58 -16.31 -4.52
C PHE A 36 -2.90 -17.03 -4.23
N VAL A 37 -3.99 -16.57 -4.86
CA VAL A 37 -5.30 -17.23 -4.78
C VAL A 37 -5.57 -18.08 -6.03
N LYS A 38 -6.33 -19.16 -5.84
CA LYS A 38 -6.79 -20.07 -6.90
C LYS A 38 -8.07 -19.59 -7.56
N ASN A 39 -8.94 -18.91 -6.81
CA ASN A 39 -10.24 -18.47 -7.31
C ASN A 39 -10.52 -17.03 -6.90
N VAL A 40 -11.25 -16.32 -7.76
CA VAL A 40 -11.78 -14.99 -7.50
C VAL A 40 -13.29 -15.05 -7.63
N ILE A 41 -13.98 -14.65 -6.56
CA ILE A 41 -15.43 -14.45 -6.56
C ILE A 41 -15.70 -13.00 -6.92
N SER A 42 -16.37 -12.76 -8.04
CA SER A 42 -16.85 -11.45 -8.45
C SER A 42 -18.16 -11.10 -7.74
N VAL A 43 -18.21 -9.94 -7.11
CA VAL A 43 -19.43 -9.39 -6.50
C VAL A 43 -19.64 -7.95 -6.98
N ASN A 44 -20.80 -7.36 -6.68
CA ASN A 44 -21.17 -6.03 -7.19
C ASN A 44 -21.41 -5.00 -6.08
N SER A 45 -21.23 -5.35 -4.81
CA SER A 45 -21.39 -4.40 -3.69
C SER A 45 -20.44 -4.71 -2.53
N ALA A 46 -20.22 -3.70 -1.68
CA ALA A 46 -19.46 -3.86 -0.43
C ALA A 46 -20.09 -4.90 0.51
N ASP A 47 -21.42 -4.91 0.64
CA ASP A 47 -22.13 -5.87 1.48
C ASP A 47 -21.91 -7.30 1.00
N GLN A 48 -21.95 -7.53 -0.32
CA GLN A 48 -21.65 -8.84 -0.90
C GLN A 48 -20.19 -9.25 -0.68
N GLU A 49 -19.23 -8.31 -0.75
CA GLU A 49 -17.83 -8.61 -0.42
C GLU A 49 -17.70 -9.10 1.02
N ILE A 50 -18.30 -8.39 1.98
CA ILE A 50 -18.23 -8.74 3.40
C ILE A 50 -18.95 -10.07 3.69
N SER A 51 -20.16 -10.25 3.18
CA SER A 51 -20.93 -11.48 3.41
C SER A 51 -20.23 -12.72 2.84
N ALA A 52 -19.56 -12.59 1.69
CA ALA A 52 -18.82 -13.70 1.10
C ALA A 52 -17.63 -14.16 1.96
N LEU A 53 -17.04 -13.27 2.77
CA LEU A 53 -15.90 -13.60 3.65
C LEU A 53 -16.27 -14.53 4.81
N ASP A 54 -17.55 -14.76 5.08
CA ASP A 54 -17.98 -15.61 6.19
C ASP A 54 -17.68 -17.10 6.00
N SER A 55 -17.65 -17.55 4.75
CA SER A 55 -17.65 -18.98 4.42
C SER A 55 -16.50 -19.44 3.51
N ILE A 56 -15.56 -18.54 3.17
CA ILE A 56 -14.46 -18.86 2.25
C ILE A 56 -13.12 -19.10 2.94
N ASP A 57 -12.29 -19.93 2.32
CA ASP A 57 -10.86 -20.04 2.62
C ASP A 57 -10.12 -18.88 1.94
N THR A 58 -9.85 -17.82 2.70
CA THR A 58 -9.20 -16.59 2.21
C THR A 58 -7.78 -16.81 1.69
N LYS A 59 -7.14 -17.95 2.00
CA LYS A 59 -5.83 -18.33 1.47
C LYS A 59 -5.92 -18.84 0.02
N LYS A 60 -7.10 -19.32 -0.41
CA LYS A 60 -7.33 -19.88 -1.75
C LYS A 60 -8.29 -19.05 -2.58
N VAL A 61 -9.17 -18.28 -1.96
CA VAL A 61 -10.23 -17.54 -2.63
C VAL A 61 -10.14 -16.07 -2.25
N ALA A 62 -10.20 -15.19 -3.25
CA ALA A 62 -10.39 -13.75 -3.06
C ALA A 62 -11.79 -13.34 -3.50
N VAL A 63 -12.36 -12.33 -2.85
CA VAL A 63 -13.61 -11.68 -3.27
C VAL A 63 -13.29 -10.29 -3.80
N VAL A 64 -13.79 -9.94 -4.96
CA VAL A 64 -13.53 -8.63 -5.60
C VAL A 64 -14.84 -8.02 -6.11
N ASN A 65 -15.06 -6.76 -5.78
CA ASN A 65 -16.13 -5.96 -6.35
C ASN A 65 -15.79 -5.53 -7.79
N THR A 66 -16.28 -6.28 -8.77
CA THR A 66 -16.03 -6.04 -10.19
C THR A 66 -16.75 -4.81 -10.74
N SER A 67 -17.75 -4.27 -10.02
CA SER A 67 -18.36 -2.99 -10.40
C SER A 67 -17.40 -1.81 -10.19
N LEU A 68 -16.45 -1.93 -9.25
CA LEU A 68 -15.41 -0.95 -8.99
C LEU A 68 -14.09 -1.28 -9.71
N PHE A 69 -13.82 -2.57 -9.93
CA PHE A 69 -12.58 -3.09 -10.49
C PHE A 69 -12.87 -4.05 -11.65
N ALA A 70 -13.26 -3.50 -12.80
CA ALA A 70 -13.72 -4.26 -13.96
C ALA A 70 -12.61 -5.01 -14.73
N GLU A 71 -11.34 -4.85 -14.35
CA GLU A 71 -10.18 -5.38 -15.08
C GLU A 71 -9.88 -6.86 -14.79
N ILE A 72 -10.74 -7.56 -14.04
CA ILE A 72 -10.59 -9.00 -13.76
C ILE A 72 -11.34 -9.82 -14.81
N ASP A 73 -10.58 -10.31 -15.79
CA ASP A 73 -11.02 -11.14 -16.92
C ASP A 73 -11.00 -12.64 -16.62
N GLN A 74 -10.19 -13.06 -15.66
CA GLN A 74 -9.99 -14.45 -15.27
C GLN A 74 -10.34 -14.64 -13.79
N LEU A 75 -11.17 -15.66 -13.50
CA LEU A 75 -11.63 -15.94 -12.13
C LEU A 75 -10.97 -17.19 -11.52
N ASN A 76 -10.27 -17.99 -12.32
CA ASN A 76 -9.67 -19.24 -11.88
C ASN A 76 -8.19 -19.26 -12.28
N PHE A 77 -7.31 -19.51 -11.31
CA PHE A 77 -5.86 -19.46 -11.46
C PHE A 77 -5.24 -20.77 -10.99
N GLN A 78 -4.14 -21.13 -11.64
CA GLN A 78 -3.33 -22.28 -11.26
C GLN A 78 -2.28 -21.81 -10.27
N VAL A 79 -2.31 -22.37 -9.07
CA VAL A 79 -1.33 -22.13 -8.01
C VAL A 79 -0.83 -23.49 -7.55
N ASP A 80 0.40 -23.81 -7.95
CA ASP A 80 1.10 -25.03 -7.55
C ASP A 80 1.78 -24.85 -6.18
N SER A 81 2.40 -25.92 -5.67
CA SER A 81 3.06 -25.91 -4.35
C SER A 81 4.37 -25.10 -4.31
N THR A 82 4.89 -24.70 -5.46
CA THR A 82 6.12 -23.91 -5.58
C THR A 82 5.84 -22.41 -5.67
N ALA A 83 4.57 -22.03 -5.89
CA ALA A 83 4.17 -20.64 -5.92
C ALA A 83 4.27 -19.99 -4.53
N SER A 84 5.02 -18.90 -4.42
CA SER A 84 5.21 -18.17 -3.16
C SER A 84 5.29 -16.66 -3.37
N ILE A 85 4.99 -15.90 -2.30
CA ILE A 85 5.22 -14.46 -2.24
C ILE A 85 5.75 -14.13 -0.85
N ASP A 86 7.00 -13.68 -0.80
CA ASP A 86 7.71 -13.42 0.45
C ASP A 86 8.00 -11.94 0.61
N LEU A 87 7.67 -11.37 1.77
CA LEU A 87 8.00 -9.99 2.13
C LEU A 87 9.50 -9.92 2.46
N THR A 88 10.28 -9.24 1.62
CA THR A 88 11.74 -9.11 1.76
C THR A 88 12.16 -7.78 2.38
N LYS A 89 11.31 -6.76 2.33
CA LYS A 89 11.55 -5.44 2.95
C LYS A 89 10.26 -4.88 3.53
N TYR A 90 10.30 -4.44 4.78
CA TYR A 90 9.14 -3.89 5.50
C TYR A 90 9.49 -2.53 6.12
N GLU A 91 9.16 -1.44 5.42
CA GLU A 91 9.28 -0.07 5.91
C GLU A 91 7.93 0.67 5.79
N PRO A 92 7.66 1.69 6.62
CA PRO A 92 6.37 2.39 6.62
C PRO A 92 5.94 2.97 5.27
N ASN A 93 6.89 3.32 4.41
CA ASN A 93 6.69 3.94 3.10
C ASN A 93 7.17 3.08 1.93
N ASP A 94 7.69 1.88 2.18
CA ASP A 94 8.28 1.00 1.18
C ASP A 94 8.16 -0.47 1.59
N LEU A 95 7.39 -1.22 0.81
CA LEU A 95 7.20 -2.66 0.99
C LEU A 95 7.72 -3.38 -0.25
N THR A 96 8.58 -4.36 -0.07
CA THR A 96 9.11 -5.16 -1.18
C THR A 96 8.81 -6.63 -0.94
N TYR A 97 8.29 -7.27 -1.98
CA TYR A 97 7.98 -8.69 -2.00
C TYR A 97 8.71 -9.35 -3.17
N ARG A 98 9.18 -10.58 -2.97
CA ARG A 98 9.64 -11.45 -4.05
C ARG A 98 8.57 -12.51 -4.30
N SER A 99 8.11 -12.61 -5.53
CA SER A 99 7.13 -13.61 -5.94
C SER A 99 7.74 -14.62 -6.91
N ILE A 100 7.29 -15.86 -6.80
CA ILE A 100 7.62 -16.95 -7.71
C ILE A 100 6.31 -17.64 -8.05
N ASN A 101 5.95 -17.73 -9.34
CA ASN A 101 4.80 -18.50 -9.78
C ASN A 101 4.97 -18.92 -11.24
N THR A 102 4.80 -20.20 -11.56
CA THR A 102 4.94 -20.69 -12.94
C THR A 102 3.82 -20.22 -13.88
N LYS A 103 2.73 -19.67 -13.30
CA LYS A 103 1.54 -19.17 -14.00
C LYS A 103 1.23 -17.74 -13.56
N ALA A 104 0.53 -17.00 -14.40
CA ALA A 104 -0.03 -15.71 -13.99
C ALA A 104 -1.10 -15.95 -12.91
N GLY A 105 -1.21 -15.03 -11.95
CA GLY A 105 -2.08 -15.20 -10.80
C GLY A 105 -2.51 -13.89 -10.18
N ILE A 106 -3.48 -13.99 -9.27
CA ILE A 106 -3.85 -12.87 -8.38
C ILE A 106 -3.13 -13.05 -7.06
N ALA A 107 -2.27 -12.09 -6.74
CA ALA A 107 -1.63 -11.94 -5.45
C ALA A 107 -2.50 -11.07 -4.55
N VAL A 108 -2.79 -11.54 -3.33
CA VAL A 108 -3.41 -10.76 -2.26
C VAL A 108 -2.34 -10.44 -1.22
N PHE A 109 -2.32 -9.19 -0.75
CA PHE A 109 -1.38 -8.71 0.25
C PHE A 109 -2.16 -8.39 1.52
N SER A 110 -1.63 -8.76 2.68
CA SER A 110 -2.21 -8.45 4.00
C SER A 110 -2.02 -6.97 4.39
N GLU A 111 -2.30 -6.08 3.45
CA GLU A 111 -2.07 -4.65 3.52
C GLU A 111 -3.35 -3.92 3.13
N MET A 112 -3.69 -2.87 3.88
CA MET A 112 -4.93 -2.11 3.65
C MET A 112 -4.90 -1.39 2.29
N TYR A 113 -5.97 -1.59 1.51
CA TYR A 113 -6.17 -0.89 0.25
C TYR A 113 -6.41 0.60 0.49
N TYR A 114 -5.46 1.41 0.05
CA TYR A 114 -5.54 2.87 0.08
C TYR A 114 -4.92 3.43 -1.20
N PRO A 115 -5.73 3.85 -2.19
CA PRO A 115 -5.23 4.26 -3.51
C PRO A 115 -4.57 5.65 -3.50
N LYS A 116 -4.67 6.40 -2.39
CA LYS A 116 -4.12 7.75 -2.32
C LYS A 116 -2.66 7.70 -1.89
N GLY A 117 -1.76 7.92 -2.85
CA GLY A 117 -0.33 8.09 -2.61
C GLY A 117 0.48 6.79 -2.55
N TRP A 118 -0.13 5.62 -2.55
CA TRP A 118 0.58 4.36 -2.76
C TRP A 118 0.63 4.03 -4.25
N ASN A 119 1.82 3.64 -4.73
CA ASN A 119 2.02 3.10 -6.08
C ASN A 119 2.53 1.67 -5.97
N ALA A 120 2.06 0.80 -6.86
CA ALA A 120 2.57 -0.56 -6.99
C ALA A 120 3.44 -0.69 -8.22
N TYR A 121 4.48 -1.51 -8.13
CA TYR A 121 5.42 -1.79 -9.21
C TYR A 121 5.67 -3.29 -9.31
N ILE A 122 5.79 -3.79 -10.53
CA ILE A 122 6.29 -5.14 -10.82
C ILE A 122 7.54 -4.96 -11.69
N ASP A 123 8.69 -5.43 -11.20
CA ASP A 123 10.00 -5.26 -11.84
C ASP A 123 10.29 -3.80 -12.24
N GLY A 124 9.96 -2.87 -11.34
CA GLY A 124 10.13 -1.43 -11.55
C GLY A 124 9.10 -0.76 -12.47
N LYS A 125 8.15 -1.50 -13.05
CA LYS A 125 7.07 -0.95 -13.90
C LYS A 125 5.82 -0.67 -13.08
N ILE A 126 5.30 0.56 -13.17
CA ILE A 126 4.06 0.94 -12.48
C ILE A 126 2.91 0.02 -12.92
N THR A 127 2.23 -0.57 -11.94
CA THR A 127 1.19 -1.58 -12.19
C THR A 127 -0.06 -1.20 -11.39
N PRO A 128 -1.25 -1.17 -12.02
CA PRO A 128 -2.51 -0.99 -11.30
C PRO A 128 -2.73 -2.10 -10.29
N TYR A 129 -3.18 -1.73 -9.09
CA TYR A 129 -3.60 -2.66 -8.05
C TYR A 129 -5.04 -2.35 -7.65
N PHE A 130 -5.73 -3.35 -7.12
CA PHE A 130 -7.15 -3.25 -6.79
C PHE A 130 -7.40 -3.75 -5.37
N ARG A 131 -8.67 -3.66 -4.95
CA ARG A 131 -9.10 -4.13 -3.64
C ARG A 131 -9.64 -5.55 -3.73
N ALA A 132 -9.21 -6.39 -2.81
CA ALA A 132 -9.75 -7.72 -2.59
C ALA A 132 -10.19 -7.90 -1.14
N ASN A 133 -11.09 -8.83 -0.89
CA ASN A 133 -11.60 -9.18 0.43
C ASN A 133 -12.04 -7.95 1.24
N TYR A 134 -12.72 -7.01 0.56
CA TYR A 134 -13.22 -5.73 1.08
C TYR A 134 -12.16 -4.72 1.57
N ALA A 135 -10.99 -5.16 2.03
CA ALA A 135 -10.01 -4.32 2.73
C ALA A 135 -8.58 -4.43 2.19
N LEU A 136 -8.22 -5.54 1.55
CA LEU A 136 -6.84 -5.86 1.20
C LEU A 136 -6.44 -5.38 -0.19
N ARG A 137 -5.15 -5.13 -0.41
CA ARG A 137 -4.59 -4.89 -1.74
C ARG A 137 -4.45 -6.20 -2.51
N ALA A 138 -4.62 -6.13 -3.82
CA ALA A 138 -4.36 -7.24 -4.72
C ALA A 138 -3.76 -6.77 -6.06
N LEU A 139 -2.96 -7.64 -6.68
CA LEU A 139 -2.30 -7.41 -7.96
C LEU A 139 -2.46 -8.62 -8.87
N LYS A 140 -2.61 -8.37 -10.19
CA LYS A 140 -2.39 -9.38 -11.22
C LYS A 140 -0.88 -9.48 -11.48
N VAL A 141 -0.28 -10.61 -11.12
CA VAL A 141 1.15 -10.87 -11.29
C VAL A 141 1.34 -11.79 -12.50
N PRO A 142 2.23 -11.45 -13.45
CA PRO A 142 2.56 -12.34 -14.56
C PRO A 142 3.20 -13.66 -14.09
N ALA A 143 3.31 -14.62 -15.01
CA ALA A 143 4.05 -15.85 -14.76
C ALA A 143 5.56 -15.56 -14.71
N GLY A 144 6.25 -16.12 -13.72
CA GLY A 144 7.69 -16.02 -13.54
C GLY A 144 8.08 -15.69 -12.11
N GLU A 145 9.31 -15.19 -11.97
CA GLU A 145 9.77 -14.56 -10.75
C GLU A 145 9.70 -13.05 -10.91
N HIS A 146 9.14 -12.36 -9.92
CA HIS A 146 8.97 -10.92 -9.98
C HIS A 146 9.28 -10.25 -8.64
N LEU A 147 9.86 -9.06 -8.73
CA LEU A 147 9.97 -8.13 -7.61
C LEU A 147 8.73 -7.24 -7.60
N ILE A 148 7.97 -7.27 -6.51
CA ILE A 148 6.76 -6.47 -6.33
C ILE A 148 7.05 -5.42 -5.26
N GLU A 149 6.84 -4.16 -5.58
CA GLU A 149 7.10 -3.05 -4.67
C GLU A 149 5.85 -2.20 -4.48
N PHE A 150 5.51 -1.88 -3.23
CA PHE A 150 4.57 -0.81 -2.90
C PHE A 150 5.35 0.35 -2.30
N LYS A 151 5.22 1.54 -2.90
CA LYS A 151 5.92 2.75 -2.43
C LYS A 151 4.92 3.85 -2.13
N PHE A 152 5.02 4.46 -0.95
CA PHE A 152 4.22 5.61 -0.58
C PHE A 152 4.87 6.89 -1.10
N GLN A 153 4.32 7.40 -2.19
CA GLN A 153 4.79 8.57 -2.95
C GLN A 153 3.64 9.56 -3.16
N PRO A 154 3.12 10.19 -2.09
CA PRO A 154 2.01 11.14 -2.21
C PRO A 154 2.41 12.35 -3.06
N THR A 155 1.59 12.63 -4.09
CA THR A 155 1.75 13.78 -4.99
C THR A 155 1.80 15.12 -4.25
N VAL A 156 1.10 15.23 -3.12
CA VAL A 156 1.06 16.43 -2.27
C VAL A 156 2.42 16.75 -1.66
N VAL A 157 3.25 15.76 -1.31
CA VAL A 157 4.60 16.01 -0.77
C VAL A 157 5.52 16.58 -1.85
N ALA A 158 5.41 16.07 -3.09
CA ALA A 158 6.16 16.59 -4.22
C ALA A 158 5.76 18.02 -4.60
N GLN A 159 4.48 18.39 -4.42
CA GLN A 159 3.99 19.75 -4.68
C GLN A 159 4.28 20.72 -3.54
N GLY A 160 4.07 20.30 -2.29
CA GLY A 160 4.35 21.10 -1.09
C GLY A 160 5.82 21.46 -0.96
N GLY A 161 6.73 20.53 -1.26
CA GLY A 161 8.17 20.80 -1.27
C GLY A 161 8.55 21.89 -2.29
N LYS A 162 7.94 21.89 -3.47
CA LYS A 162 8.15 22.94 -4.48
C LYS A 162 7.63 24.29 -4.02
N ILE A 163 6.41 24.33 -3.46
CA ILE A 163 5.79 25.58 -2.97
C ILE A 163 6.63 26.19 -1.84
N ALA A 164 7.06 25.37 -0.87
CA ALA A 164 7.90 25.81 0.24
C ALA A 164 9.23 26.37 -0.28
N LEU A 165 9.91 25.66 -1.18
CA LEU A 165 11.18 26.12 -1.78
C LEU A 165 11.01 27.45 -2.51
N THR A 166 9.95 27.60 -3.33
CA THR A 166 9.67 28.86 -4.04
C THR A 166 9.36 30.00 -3.07
N SER A 167 8.61 29.73 -2.01
CA SER A 167 8.26 30.74 -0.99
C SER A 167 9.50 31.19 -0.23
N SER A 168 10.37 30.26 0.16
CA SER A 168 11.65 30.55 0.82
C SER A 168 12.59 31.34 -0.08
N ALA A 169 12.66 31.00 -1.38
CA ALA A 169 13.46 31.75 -2.34
C ALA A 169 12.96 33.20 -2.50
N ILE A 170 11.65 33.39 -2.64
CA ILE A 170 11.04 34.73 -2.71
C ILE A 170 11.33 35.53 -1.45
N LEU A 171 11.13 34.93 -0.27
CA LEU A 171 11.42 35.58 1.01
C LEU A 171 12.89 35.99 1.12
N ALA A 172 13.81 35.13 0.73
CA ALA A 172 15.24 35.42 0.73
C ALA A 172 15.56 36.62 -0.19
N VAL A 173 14.97 36.67 -1.39
CA VAL A 173 15.13 37.81 -2.32
C VAL A 173 14.59 39.11 -1.71
N VAL A 174 13.42 39.08 -1.06
CA VAL A 174 12.83 40.26 -0.41
C VAL A 174 13.71 40.76 0.74
N VAL A 175 14.23 39.86 1.58
CA VAL A 175 15.11 40.21 2.70
C VAL A 175 16.43 40.79 2.18
N LEU A 176 17.08 40.12 1.23
CA LEU A 176 18.34 40.59 0.65
C LEU A 176 18.16 41.93 -0.09
N GLY A 177 17.07 42.09 -0.85
CA GLY A 177 16.72 43.34 -1.51
C GLY A 177 16.47 44.48 -0.53
N GLY A 178 15.76 44.22 0.57
CA GLY A 178 15.52 45.19 1.64
C GLY A 178 16.80 45.62 2.35
N LEU A 179 17.68 44.67 2.68
CA LEU A 179 18.99 44.95 3.27
C LEU A 179 19.88 45.76 2.33
N PHE A 180 19.93 45.40 1.05
CA PHE A 180 20.67 46.15 0.02
C PHE A 180 20.16 47.58 -0.14
N PHE A 181 18.84 47.76 -0.22
CA PHE A 181 18.23 49.08 -0.34
C PHE A 181 18.51 49.97 0.88
N SER A 182 18.41 49.39 2.09
CA SER A 182 18.74 50.09 3.34
C SER A 182 20.20 50.57 3.35
N PHE A 183 21.13 49.67 3.00
CA PHE A 183 22.55 49.99 2.95
C PHE A 183 22.90 51.04 1.89
N TRP A 184 22.31 50.94 0.71
CA TRP A 184 22.47 51.93 -0.36
C TRP A 184 21.93 53.31 0.04
N ARG A 185 20.77 53.36 0.70
CA ARG A 185 20.16 54.61 1.18
C ARG A 185 20.99 55.25 2.29
N SER A 186 21.53 54.46 3.22
CA SER A 186 22.39 54.97 4.30
C SER A 186 23.64 55.65 3.73
N ARG A 187 24.33 55.00 2.78
CA ARG A 187 25.51 55.58 2.10
C ARG A 187 25.21 56.87 1.33
N LYS A 188 23.99 57.04 0.81
CA LYS A 188 23.59 58.24 0.07
C LYS A 188 23.32 59.42 1.03
N ASN A 189 22.76 59.17 2.21
CA ASN A 189 22.53 60.19 3.22
C ASN A 189 23.83 60.71 3.87
N ASP A 190 24.84 59.85 4.03
CA ASP A 190 26.14 60.28 4.57
C ASP A 190 26.88 61.23 3.61
N LYS A 191 26.68 61.10 2.29
CA LYS A 191 27.28 62.00 1.29
C LYS A 191 26.62 63.38 1.17
N ILE A 192 25.42 63.58 1.70
CA ILE A 192 24.69 64.85 1.61
C ILE A 192 24.97 65.75 2.84
N LYS A 193 25.55 65.20 3.91
CA LYS A 193 25.90 65.92 5.14
C LYS A 193 27.37 66.36 5.24
N SER A 194 28.18 66.08 4.22
CA SER A 194 29.57 66.55 4.05
C SER A 194 29.62 67.66 3.01
#